data_AF-A0A8T3RC37-F1
#
_entry.id   AF-A0A8T3RC37-F1
#
_cell.length_a   1.000
_cell.length_b   1.000
_cell.length_c   1.000
_cell.angle_alpha   90.00
_cell.angle_beta   90.00
_cell.angle_gamma   90.00
#
_symmetry.space_group_name_H-M   'P 1'
#
loop_
_entity.id
_entity.type
_entity.pdbx_description
1 polymer ?
#
loop_
_entity_poly.entity_id
_entity_poly.type
_entity_poly.pdbx_seq_one_letter_code
_entity_poly.pdbx_strand_id
1 'polypeptide(L)'
;MLVPLLTRIAVLGFGAIQALLTLRLVMGLVELPRAIMQFRPTVTALSEPLIDPFLGFQGMLGGGGLPGGMPGGGFLGGLESAVVVALVGWSLVELVVLGVLRIFGRRRDDSGA
;
A
#
# COMPACT_ATOMS: atom_id res chain seq x y z
N MET A 1 16.11 8.97 -22.35
CA MET A 1 16.60 7.84 -21.52
C MET A 1 16.23 7.96 -20.04
N LEU A 2 16.24 9.15 -19.43
CA LEU A 2 16.01 9.28 -17.98
C LEU A 2 14.56 9.00 -17.56
N VAL A 3 13.57 9.47 -18.33
CA VAL A 3 12.13 9.23 -18.08
C VAL A 3 11.73 7.75 -18.04
N PRO A 4 12.07 6.89 -19.03
CA PRO A 4 11.68 5.48 -18.97
C PRO A 4 12.36 4.71 -17.82
N LEU A 5 13.55 5.14 -17.39
CA LEU A 5 14.22 4.57 -16.22
C LEU A 5 13.50 4.95 -14.93
N LEU A 6 13.11 6.23 -14.77
CA LEU A 6 12.29 6.69 -13.63
C LEU A 6 10.94 5.96 -13.56
N THR A 7 10.27 5.75 -14.70
CA THR A 7 9.02 4.99 -14.74
C THR A 7 9.20 3.57 -14.24
N ARG A 8 10.28 2.88 -14.66
CA ARG A 8 10.57 1.51 -14.19
C ARG A 8 10.85 1.47 -12.69
N ILE A 9 11.64 2.42 -12.18
CA ILE A 9 11.93 2.52 -10.74
C ILE A 9 10.64 2.78 -9.95
N ALA A 10 9.78 3.69 -10.43
CA ALA A 10 8.50 3.98 -9.79
C ALA A 10 7.62 2.73 -9.74
N VAL A 11 7.45 2.01 -10.84
CA VAL A 11 6.65 0.78 -10.89
C VAL A 11 7.21 -0.28 -9.95
N LEU A 12 8.52 -0.48 -9.91
CA LEU A 12 9.14 -1.45 -9.00
C LEU A 12 8.98 -1.03 -7.53
N GLY A 13 9.14 0.26 -7.23
CA GLY A 13 8.98 0.80 -5.88
C GLY A 13 7.55 0.69 -5.37
N PHE A 14 6.56 1.10 -6.17
CA PHE A 14 5.15 0.95 -5.82
C PHE A 14 4.73 -0.52 -5.76
N GLY A 15 5.23 -1.36 -6.67
CA GLY A 15 5.03 -2.80 -6.62
C GLY A 15 5.57 -3.43 -5.33
N ALA A 16 6.74 -3.00 -4.85
CA ALA A 16 7.28 -3.46 -3.57
C ALA A 16 6.43 -3.03 -2.37
N ILE A 17 5.93 -1.79 -2.37
CA ILE A 17 5.00 -1.29 -1.35
C ILE A 17 3.72 -2.12 -1.35
N GLN A 18 3.11 -2.34 -2.52
CA GLN A 18 1.89 -3.13 -2.67
C GLN A 18 2.10 -4.58 -2.23
N ALA A 19 3.21 -5.20 -2.63
CA ALA A 19 3.54 -6.56 -2.23
C ALA A 19 3.68 -6.69 -0.70
N LEU A 20 4.35 -5.73 -0.06
CA LEU A 20 4.54 -5.73 1.39
C LEU A 20 3.22 -5.54 2.15
N LEU A 21 2.39 -4.57 1.73
CA LEU A 21 1.09 -4.32 2.36
C LEU A 21 0.11 -5.46 2.12
N THR A 22 0.11 -6.05 0.93
CA THR A 22 -0.69 -7.25 0.61
C THR A 22 -0.22 -8.43 1.44
N LEU A 23 1.08 -8.63 1.58
CA LEU A 23 1.64 -9.68 2.44
C LEU A 23 1.17 -9.49 3.88
N ARG A 24 1.18 -8.26 4.41
CA ARG A 24 0.66 -7.97 5.75
C ARG A 24 -0.82 -8.32 5.88
N LEU A 25 -1.63 -7.98 4.88
CA LEU A 25 -3.06 -8.31 4.87
C LEU A 25 -3.27 -9.83 4.88
N VAL A 26 -2.58 -10.56 4.00
CA VAL A 26 -2.65 -12.03 3.94
C VAL A 26 -2.16 -12.68 5.23
N MET A 27 -1.11 -12.14 5.86
CA MET A 27 -0.63 -12.62 7.17
C MET A 27 -1.64 -12.41 8.30
N GLY A 28 -2.53 -11.42 8.19
CA GLY A 28 -3.64 -11.17 9.11
C GLY A 28 -4.80 -12.15 8.88
N LEU A 29 -5.14 -12.40 7.61
CA LEU A 29 -6.27 -13.22 7.18
C LEU A 29 -6.03 -14.73 7.26
N VAL A 30 -4.78 -15.18 7.10
CA VAL A 30 -4.43 -16.60 7.00
C VAL A 30 -3.71 -17.08 8.25
N GLU A 31 -4.12 -18.26 8.75
CA GLU A 31 -3.42 -18.93 9.83
C GLU A 31 -2.13 -19.56 9.29
N LEU A 32 -1.02 -18.88 9.52
CA LEU A 32 0.28 -19.25 8.95
C LEU A 32 1.00 -20.32 9.77
N PRO A 33 1.77 -21.23 9.14
CA PRO A 33 2.68 -22.12 9.84
C PRO A 33 3.63 -21.35 10.77
N ARG A 34 3.98 -21.92 11.94
CA ARG A 34 4.86 -21.27 12.94
C ARG A 34 6.19 -20.78 12.37
N ALA A 35 6.75 -21.51 11.40
CA ALA A 35 7.98 -21.14 10.69
C ALA A 35 7.88 -19.81 9.91
N ILE A 36 6.66 -19.41 9.53
CA ILE A 36 6.39 -18.15 8.81
C ILE A 36 5.94 -17.06 9.79
N MET A 37 5.26 -17.42 10.88
CA MET A 37 4.83 -16.46 11.91
C MET A 37 5.99 -15.67 12.52
N GLN A 38 7.19 -16.23 12.59
CA GLN A 38 8.39 -15.52 13.07
C GLN A 38 8.75 -14.26 12.25
N PHE A 39 8.30 -14.17 10.99
CA PHE A 39 8.53 -13.01 10.12
C PHE A 39 7.47 -11.92 10.26
N ARG A 40 6.36 -12.20 10.95
CA ARG A 40 5.28 -11.24 11.15
C ARG A 40 5.75 -9.92 11.80
N PRO A 41 6.62 -9.92 12.84
CA PRO A 41 7.11 -8.66 13.42
C PRO A 41 7.90 -7.82 12.43
N THR A 42 8.71 -8.46 11.59
CA THR A 42 9.49 -7.78 10.54
C THR A 42 8.59 -7.15 9.49
N VAL A 43 7.63 -7.91 8.96
CA VAL A 43 6.64 -7.38 8.01
C VAL A 43 5.85 -6.25 8.65
N THR A 44 5.53 -6.37 9.93
CA THR A 44 4.81 -5.35 10.69
C THR A 44 5.61 -4.05 10.78
N ALA A 45 6.86 -4.12 11.22
CA ALA A 45 7.75 -2.97 11.36
C ALA A 45 8.01 -2.26 10.02
N LEU A 46 8.10 -3.01 8.92
CA LEU A 46 8.34 -2.42 7.59
C LEU A 46 7.08 -1.76 6.99
N SER A 47 5.90 -2.25 7.33
CA SER A 47 4.64 -1.74 6.74
C SER A 47 3.98 -0.65 7.57
N GLU A 48 4.23 -0.56 8.88
CA GLU A 48 3.74 0.54 9.73
C GLU A 48 4.01 1.94 9.16
N PRO A 49 5.25 2.33 8.79
CA PRO A 49 5.51 3.65 8.25
C PRO A 49 4.83 3.90 6.90
N LEU A 50 4.48 2.83 6.18
CA LEU A 50 3.73 2.93 4.91
C LEU A 50 2.23 3.13 5.15
N ILE A 51 1.71 2.73 6.32
CA ILE A 51 0.30 2.86 6.69
C ILE A 51 0.03 4.18 7.39
N ASP A 52 0.97 4.63 8.23
CA ASP A 52 0.88 5.83 9.08
C ASP A 52 0.32 7.09 8.38
N PRO A 53 0.79 7.49 7.18
CA PRO A 53 0.25 8.68 6.49
C PRO A 53 -1.23 8.54 6.09
N PHE A 54 -1.76 7.32 6.06
CA PHE A 54 -3.14 7.04 5.67
C PHE A 54 -4.09 6.83 6.86
N LEU A 55 -3.57 6.72 8.09
CA LEU A 55 -4.40 6.54 9.29
C LEU A 55 -5.39 7.68 9.49
N GLY A 56 -5.01 8.91 9.13
CA GLY A 56 -5.93 10.07 9.19
C GLY A 56 -7.17 9.91 8.31
N PHE A 57 -7.07 9.21 7.18
CA PHE A 57 -8.21 8.96 6.28
C PHE A 57 -9.16 7.88 6.81
N GLN A 58 -8.66 6.95 7.63
CA GLN A 58 -9.50 5.94 8.28
C GLN A 58 -10.54 6.59 9.20
N GLY A 59 -10.16 7.62 9.97
CA GLY A 59 -11.08 8.38 10.81
C GLY A 59 -12.16 9.13 10.01
N MET A 60 -11.83 9.55 8.78
CA MET A 60 -12.76 10.26 7.88
C MET A 60 -13.73 9.32 7.15
N LEU A 61 -13.32 8.09 6.84
CA LEU A 61 -14.15 7.09 6.15
C LEU A 61 -15.15 6.38 7.08
N GLY A 62 -15.29 6.86 8.31
CA GLY A 62 -16.18 6.31 9.34
C GLY A 62 -15.41 5.39 10.28
N GLY A 63 -15.21 5.82 11.52
CA GLY A 63 -14.60 5.03 12.61
C GLY A 63 -15.40 3.78 13.03
N GLY A 64 -16.41 3.37 12.27
CA GLY A 64 -16.97 2.02 12.35
C GLY A 64 -16.19 1.16 11.38
N GLY A 65 -15.48 0.16 11.89
CA GLY A 65 -14.81 -0.84 11.04
C GLY A 65 -15.71 -1.34 9.91
N LEU A 66 -15.09 -1.89 8.87
CA LEU A 66 -15.77 -2.55 7.74
C LEU A 66 -17.04 -3.27 8.22
N PRO A 67 -18.18 -3.15 7.52
CA PRO A 67 -19.46 -3.70 7.93
C PRO A 67 -19.34 -5.24 8.06
N GLY A 68 -19.01 -5.67 9.27
CA GLY A 68 -18.54 -7.00 9.61
C GLY A 68 -18.01 -7.05 11.05
N GLY A 69 -18.41 -6.11 11.89
CA GLY A 69 -18.05 -6.07 13.31
C GLY A 69 -18.53 -7.33 14.01
N MET A 70 -17.64 -8.30 14.17
CA MET A 70 -17.81 -9.36 15.14
C MET A 70 -17.63 -8.76 16.55
N PRO A 71 -18.65 -8.82 17.42
CA PRO A 71 -18.51 -8.40 18.79
C PRO A 71 -17.77 -9.51 19.56
N GLY A 72 -16.44 -9.38 19.61
CA GLY A 72 -15.58 -10.29 20.36
C GLY A 72 -14.15 -9.81 20.29
N GLY A 73 -13.58 -9.44 21.44
CA GLY A 73 -12.17 -9.09 21.55
C GLY A 73 -11.29 -10.21 20.99
N GLY A 74 -10.60 -9.92 19.89
CA GLY A 74 -9.73 -10.90 19.24
C GLY A 74 -9.35 -10.46 17.84
N PHE A 75 -8.12 -9.96 17.69
CA PHE A 75 -7.34 -9.94 16.45
C PHE A 75 -7.80 -9.09 15.24
N LEU A 76 -9.09 -8.79 15.07
CA LEU A 76 -9.65 -8.15 13.86
C LEU A 76 -10.22 -6.73 14.08
N GLY A 77 -10.09 -6.16 15.29
CA GLY A 77 -10.79 -4.93 15.67
C GLY A 77 -10.14 -3.60 15.24
N GLY A 78 -8.87 -3.59 14.82
CA GLY A 78 -8.18 -2.34 14.48
C GLY A 78 -7.10 -2.42 13.40
N LEU A 79 -6.75 -3.62 12.93
CA LEU A 79 -5.52 -3.85 12.16
C LEU A 79 -5.69 -4.04 10.64
N GLU A 80 -6.91 -4.12 10.10
CA GLU A 80 -7.07 -4.45 8.67
C GLU A 80 -7.66 -3.34 7.80
N SER A 81 -8.52 -2.47 8.31
CA SER A 81 -9.02 -1.34 7.52
C SER A 81 -7.92 -0.34 7.19
N ALA A 82 -7.00 -0.08 8.12
CA ALA A 82 -5.84 0.80 7.90
C ALA A 82 -4.95 0.31 6.74
N VAL A 83 -4.67 -1.00 6.69
CA VAL A 83 -3.84 -1.61 5.63
C VAL A 83 -4.53 -1.48 4.27
N VAL A 84 -5.84 -1.70 4.22
CA VAL A 84 -6.64 -1.54 3.00
C VAL A 84 -6.65 -0.08 2.54
N VAL A 85 -6.88 0.87 3.45
CA VAL A 85 -6.84 2.31 3.13
C VAL A 85 -5.45 2.71 2.62
N ALA A 86 -4.39 2.20 3.24
CA ALA A 86 -3.02 2.44 2.78
C ALA A 86 -2.77 1.83 1.39
N LEU A 87 -3.23 0.61 1.12
CA LEU A 87 -3.14 -0.01 -0.22
C LEU A 87 -3.79 0.87 -1.28
N VAL A 88 -5.04 1.29 -1.03
CA VAL A 88 -5.78 2.16 -1.96
C VAL A 88 -5.07 3.52 -2.11
N GLY A 89 -4.63 4.11 -1.00
CA GLY A 89 -3.90 5.38 -0.98
C GLY A 89 -2.63 5.34 -1.82
N TRP A 90 -1.81 4.30 -1.65
CA TRP A 90 -0.60 4.11 -2.45
C TRP A 90 -0.89 3.83 -3.91
N SER A 91 -1.95 3.08 -4.24
CA SER A 91 -2.37 2.90 -5.65
C SER A 91 -2.80 4.21 -6.31
N LEU A 92 -3.48 5.11 -5.57
CA LEU A 92 -3.81 6.44 -6.08
C LEU A 92 -2.54 7.28 -6.31
N VAL A 93 -1.60 7.26 -5.35
CA VAL A 93 -0.30 7.94 -5.49
C VAL A 93 0.47 7.41 -6.70
N GLU A 94 0.49 6.08 -6.90
CA GLU A 94 1.12 5.45 -8.07
C GLU A 94 0.53 5.97 -9.38
N LEU A 95 -0.81 6.00 -9.50
CA LEU A 95 -1.48 6.49 -10.71
C LEU A 95 -1.14 7.95 -11.00
N VAL A 96 -1.10 8.80 -9.96
CA VAL A 96 -0.70 10.21 -10.10
C VAL A 96 0.76 10.32 -10.56
N VAL A 97 1.68 9.59 -9.92
CA VAL A 97 3.11 9.63 -10.27
C VAL A 97 3.34 9.14 -11.70
N LEU A 98 2.75 8.00 -12.09
CA LEU A 98 2.88 7.48 -13.44
C LEU A 98 2.20 8.38 -14.47
N GLY A 99 1.06 8.97 -14.14
CA GLY A 99 0.38 9.96 -14.98
C GLY A 99 1.24 11.19 -15.26
N VAL A 100 1.85 11.74 -14.21
CA VAL A 100 2.77 12.89 -14.31
C VAL A 100 3.99 12.52 -15.15
N LEU A 101 4.64 11.38 -14.89
CA LEU A 101 5.78 10.91 -15.68
C LEU A 101 5.43 10.71 -17.16
N ARG A 102 4.22 10.21 -17.45
CA ARG A 102 3.73 10.04 -18.83
C ARG A 102 3.54 11.37 -19.55
N ILE A 103 3.03 12.40 -18.87
CA ILE A 103 2.87 13.74 -19.45
C ILE A 103 4.23 14.36 -19.78
N PHE A 104 5.20 14.28 -18.86
CA PHE A 104 6.54 14.81 -19.08
C PHE A 104 7.35 14.00 -20.10
N GLY A 105 7.11 12.70 -20.20
CA GLY A 105 7.71 11.86 -21.25
C GLY A 105 7.30 12.31 -22.65
N ARG A 106 6.01 12.57 -22.88
CA ARG A 106 5.48 12.98 -24.19
C ARG A 106 6.04 14.32 -24.68
N ARG A 107 6.12 15.34 -23.81
CA ARG A 107 6.61 16.67 -24.21
C ARG A 107 8.06 16.68 -24.70
N ARG A 108 8.88 15.73 -24.25
CA ARG A 108 10.29 15.64 -24.65
C ARG A 108 10.47 15.05 -26.05
N ASP A 109 9.55 14.20 -26.47
CA ASP A 109 9.57 13.62 -27.82
C ASP A 109 9.08 14.65 -28.87
N ASP A 110 8.16 15.54 -28.51
CA ASP A 110 7.65 16.61 -29.41
C ASP A 110 8.61 17.80 -29.58
N SER A 111 9.58 17.98 -28.67
CA SER A 111 10.56 19.09 -28.72
C SER A 111 11.89 18.71 -29.38
N GLY A 112 12.01 17.47 -29.87
CA GLY A 112 13.21 16.91 -30.49
C GLY A 112 13.09 16.65 -32.00
N ALA A 113 11.99 17.08 -32.62
CA ALA A 113 11.80 17.13 -34.07
C ALA A 113 11.88 18.59 -34.55
#